data_AF-A0A1I2K8K4-F1
#
_entry.id   AF-A0A1I2K8K4-F1
#
_cell.length_a   1.000
_cell.length_b   1.000
_cell.length_c   1.000
_cell.angle_alpha   90.00
_cell.angle_beta   90.00
_cell.angle_gamma   90.00
#
_symmetry.space_group_name_H-M   'P 1'
#
loop_
_entity.id
_entity.type
_entity.pdbx_description
1 polymer ?
#
loop_
_entity_poly.entity_id
_entity_poly.type
_entity_poly.pdbx_seq_one_letter_code
_entity_poly.pdbx_strand_id
1 'polypeptide(L)' 'MGSLISKQAPDFDARNYGFRKLSDLVVATGLFEIDERRSADGRQKTMFLRDKRKKR' A
#
# COMPACT_ATOMS: atom_id res chain seq x y z
N MET A 1 -6.83 -1.09 -6.59
CA MET A 1 -6.15 -0.58 -5.37
C MET A 1 -5.19 0.59 -5.61
N GLY A 2 -4.66 0.84 -6.82
CA GLY A 2 -3.81 2.02 -7.08
C GLY A 2 -4.53 3.38 -7.16
N SER A 3 -5.83 3.39 -7.47
CA SER A 3 -6.57 4.64 -7.76
C SER A 3 -6.83 5.55 -6.54
N LEU A 4 -6.79 5.03 -5.31
CA LEU A 4 -7.05 5.84 -4.11
C LEU A 4 -5.83 6.64 -3.66
N ILE A 5 -4.64 6.06 -3.73
CA ILE A 5 -3.39 6.75 -3.33
C ILE A 5 -3.06 7.84 -4.33
N SER A 6 -3.15 7.57 -5.64
CA SER A 6 -2.95 8.59 -6.67
C SER A 6 -4.00 9.72 -6.61
N LYS A 7 -5.19 9.47 -6.04
CA LYS A 7 -6.19 10.53 -5.81
C LYS A 7 -5.90 11.38 -4.57
N GLN A 8 -5.31 10.79 -3.54
CA GLN A 8 -5.06 11.46 -2.26
C GLN A 8 -3.68 12.12 -2.18
N ALA A 9 -2.72 11.58 -2.92
CA ALA A 9 -1.37 12.11 -3.07
C ALA A 9 -0.91 11.84 -4.52
N PRO A 10 -1.34 12.67 -5.49
CA PRO A 10 -1.01 12.48 -6.91
C PRO A 10 0.50 12.54 -7.20
N ASP A 11 1.27 13.30 -6.41
CA ASP A 11 2.72 13.43 -6.54
C ASP A 11 3.52 12.34 -5.79
N PHE A 12 2.83 11.36 -5.19
CA PHE A 12 3.50 10.32 -4.43
C PHE A 12 4.18 9.31 -5.37
N ASP A 13 5.51 9.28 -5.37
CA ASP A 13 6.31 8.27 -6.05
C ASP A 13 7.25 7.55 -5.07
N ALA A 14 7.10 6.23 -4.95
CA ALA A 14 7.94 5.39 -4.10
C ALA A 14 9.42 5.40 -4.51
N ARG A 15 9.72 5.74 -5.77
CA ARG A 15 11.08 5.83 -6.31
C ARG A 15 11.87 6.99 -5.72
N ASN A 16 11.21 8.07 -5.32
CA ASN A 16 11.86 9.20 -4.64
C ASN A 16 12.43 8.80 -3.27
N TYR A 17 11.94 7.71 -2.69
CA TYR A 17 12.39 7.16 -1.42
C TYR A 17 13.31 5.94 -1.58
N GLY A 18 13.73 5.61 -2.81
CA GLY A 18 14.61 4.48 -3.10
C GLY A 18 13.90 3.11 -3.20
N PHE A 19 12.57 3.08 -3.22
CA PHE A 19 11.81 1.82 -3.30
C PHE A 19 11.33 1.54 -4.72
N ARG A 20 11.45 0.27 -5.14
CA ARG A 20 10.97 -0.19 -6.46
C ARG A 20 9.45 -0.28 -6.55
N LYS A 21 8.79 -0.49 -5.41
CA LYS A 21 7.33 -0.62 -5.32
C LYS A 21 6.82 0.15 -4.13
N LEU A 22 5.62 0.70 -4.28
CA LEU A 22 4.86 1.32 -3.20
C LEU A 22 4.67 0.36 -2.01
N SER A 23 4.43 -0.93 -2.28
CA SER A 23 4.33 -1.96 -1.24
C SER A 23 5.55 -1.98 -0.32
N ASP A 24 6.75 -1.87 -0.90
CA ASP A 24 8.01 -2.01 -0.17
C ASP A 24 8.24 -0.79 0.73
N LEU A 25 7.92 0.40 0.21
CA LEU A 25 7.93 1.63 0.99
C LEU A 25 6.91 1.59 2.14
N VAL A 26 5.68 1.14 1.87
CA VAL A 26 4.63 1.06 2.88
C VAL A 26 5.00 0.07 3.99
N VAL A 27 5.57 -1.08 3.65
CA VAL A 27 6.11 -2.04 4.62
C VAL A 27 7.21 -1.40 5.46
N ALA A 28 8.18 -0.74 4.82
CA ALA A 28 9.32 -0.12 5.49
C ALA A 28 8.91 1.01 6.45
N THR A 29 7.82 1.73 6.18
CA THR A 29 7.35 2.80 7.06
C THR A 29 6.79 2.27 8.40
N GLY A 30 6.30 1.03 8.45
CA GLY A 30 5.70 0.44 9.65
C GLY A 30 4.39 1.09 10.15
N LEU A 31 3.92 2.13 9.47
CA LEU A 31 2.76 2.95 9.86
C LEU A 31 1.40 2.32 9.53
N PHE A 32 1.40 1.30 8.68
CA PHE A 32 0.18 0.67 8.16
C PHE A 32 0.09 -0.79 8.60
N GLU A 33 -1.13 -1.26 8.82
CA GLU A 33 -1.46 -2.69 8.80
C GLU A 33 -1.65 -3.12 7.35
N ILE A 34 -1.05 -4.26 6.99
CA ILE A 34 -1.03 -4.80 5.65
C ILE A 34 -1.75 -6.14 5.69
N ASP A 35 -2.82 -6.27 4.92
CA ASP A 35 -3.59 -7.51 4.76
C ASP A 35 -3.46 -7.98 3.30
N GLU A 36 -2.70 -9.06 3.09
CA GLU A 36 -2.54 -9.69 1.79
C GLU A 36 -3.64 -10.72 1.57
N ARG A 37 -4.62 -10.38 0.73
CA ARG A 37 -5.67 -11.32 0.33
C ARG A 37 -5.36 -11.91 -1.03
N ARG A 38 -5.36 -13.24 -1.09
CA ARG A 38 -5.37 -13.95 -2.37
C ARG A 38 -6.80 -13.98 -2.89
N SER A 39 -6.97 -13.67 -4.18
CA SER A 39 -8.25 -13.89 -4.86
C SER A 39 -8.63 -15.38 -4.80
N ALA A 40 -9.91 -15.69 -4.91
CA ALA A 40 -10.43 -17.06 -4.90
C ALA A 40 -9.74 -17.95 -5.96
N ASP A 41 -9.38 -17.36 -7.11
CA ASP A 41 -8.68 -18.05 -8.21
C ASP A 41 -7.16 -18.20 -8.00
N GLY A 42 -6.61 -17.72 -6.88
CA GLY A 42 -5.18 -17.82 -6.52
C GLY A 42 -4.19 -17.03 -7.39
N ARG A 43 -4.62 -16.54 -8.56
CA ARG A 43 -3.78 -15.85 -9.56
C ARG A 43 -3.43 -14.41 -9.19
N GLN A 44 -4.27 -13.75 -8.40
CA GLN A 44 -4.09 -12.34 -8.07
C GLN A 44 -3.97 -12.17 -6.55
N LYS A 45 -2.96 -11.39 -6.15
CA LYS A 45 -2.79 -10.92 -4.77
C LYS A 45 -3.26 -9.48 -4.69
N THR A 46 -4.18 -9.22 -3.78
CA THR A 46 -4.65 -7.88 -3.47
C THR A 46 -4.16 -7.50 -2.08
N MET A 47 -3.29 -6.49 -2.02
CA MET A 47 -2.85 -5.88 -0.77
C MET A 47 -3.87 -4.83 -0.32
N PHE A 48 -4.33 -4.97 0.92
CA PHE A 48 -5.14 -3.99 1.63
C PHE A 48 -4.29 -3.30 2.68
N LEU A 49 -4.40 -1.98 2.77
CA LEU A 49 -3.64 -1.14 3.69
C LEU A 49 -4.61 -0.44 4.64
N ARG A 50 -4.33 -0.48 5.94
CA ARG A 50 -5.09 0.25 6.97
C ARG A 50 -4.14 1.09 7.81
N ASP A 51 -4.42 2.38 7.96
CA ASP A 51 -3.59 3.27 8.79
C ASP A 51 -3.79 2.95 10.27
N LYS A 52 -2.71 2.58 10.97
CA LYS A 52 -2.73 2.26 12.41
C LYS A 52 -3.12 3.46 13.27
N ARG A 53 -2.86 4.67 12.79
CA ARG A 53 -3.11 5.93 13.52
C ARG A 53 -4.56 6.36 13.46
N LYS A 54 -5.38 5.78 12.57
CA LYS A 54 -6.79 6.18 12.38
C LYS A 54 -7.75 5.59 13.43
N LYS A 55 -7.24 5.16 14.59
CA LYS A 55 -8.04 4.97 15.82
C LYS A 55 -8.16 6.33 16.54
N ARG A 56 -9.09 7.17 16.10
CA ARG A 56 -9.67 8.25 16.91
C ARG A 56 -11.17 8.24 16.70
#